data_AF-A0AAX4PHN2-F1
#
_entry.id   AF-A0AAX4PHN2-F1
#
_cell.length_a   1.000
_cell.length_b   1.000
_cell.length_c   1.000
_cell.angle_alpha   90.00
_cell.angle_beta   90.00
_cell.angle_gamma   90.00
#
_symmetry.space_group_name_H-M   'P 1'
#
loop_
_entity.id
_entity.type
_entity.pdbx_description
1 polymer ?
#
loop_
_entity_poly.entity_id
_entity_poly.type
_entity_poly.pdbx_seq_one_letter_code
_entity_poly.pdbx_strand_id
1 'polypeptide(L)'
;MVTLPTLRAARRETAGLPSRDRDRGRLPSLGRRPSHREAPPRCSIRACSSGGGADGGKGVGLATRIRELPLAPLAAFGATVGTALDLIHGRAGVLEYNTNAGGLVWTALRDAPQIGDQPVSFVVAQTSVWVPVLLAAFYAVDGGLYLLLCRRRDEAVTKPSEVLVRLGVLGMLLQTSAILYENYVPYAKIRAVLGALALLNFVSFEKSLKREGARVGRTAAAAAIKSLGLSVFAGIAAPVIETLLIDRLHLWSYPRPDAFPLGSPPGFPSWVPFCYFFYHPFLFSLAAWLQDLKDGRGDDDDNGGGGKRAPEAISAGS
;
A
#
# COMPACT_ATOMS: atom_id res chain seq x y z
N MET A 1 17.41 37.44 41.98
CA MET A 1 18.74 38.07 42.11
C MET A 1 19.76 36.93 42.10
N VAL A 2 20.67 36.91 41.09
CA VAL A 2 22.04 36.31 41.13
C VAL A 2 22.12 34.75 41.17
N THR A 3 22.80 34.00 40.31
CA THR A 3 23.55 34.19 39.03
C THR A 3 23.83 32.79 38.43
N LEU A 4 23.83 32.69 37.09
CA LEU A 4 24.44 31.59 36.31
C LEU A 4 25.97 31.75 36.22
N PRO A 5 26.72 30.68 35.92
CA PRO A 5 27.99 30.79 35.21
C PRO A 5 27.94 30.16 33.80
N THR A 6 28.45 30.93 32.85
CA THR A 6 28.77 30.58 31.46
C THR A 6 30.26 30.27 31.26
N LEU A 7 30.54 29.57 30.14
CA LEU A 7 31.75 29.59 29.29
C LEU A 7 33.00 28.79 29.72
N ARG A 8 33.42 27.83 28.86
CA ARG A 8 34.44 28.08 27.81
C ARG A 8 34.62 26.92 26.84
N ALA A 9 34.79 27.27 25.57
CA ALA A 9 35.28 26.42 24.48
C ALA A 9 36.82 26.44 24.44
N ALA A 10 37.42 25.36 23.94
CA ALA A 10 38.80 25.35 23.45
C ALA A 10 38.93 24.45 22.21
N ARG A 11 39.82 24.86 21.32
CA ARG A 11 39.91 24.56 19.89
C ARG A 11 41.29 23.98 19.58
N ARG A 12 41.33 23.00 18.66
CA ARG A 12 42.41 22.57 17.74
C ARG A 12 43.81 22.26 18.28
N GLU A 13 44.35 21.15 17.77
CA GLU A 13 45.67 21.15 17.12
C GLU A 13 45.76 20.07 16.02
N THR A 14 46.42 20.43 14.92
CA THR A 14 46.69 19.65 13.70
C THR A 14 48.17 19.76 13.38
N ALA A 15 48.87 18.65 13.17
CA ALA A 15 50.15 18.52 12.45
C ALA A 15 50.47 17.01 12.36
N GLY A 16 51.06 16.42 11.31
CA GLY A 16 51.62 16.92 10.07
C GLY A 16 51.99 15.75 9.14
N LEU A 17 52.06 16.04 7.85
CA LEU A 17 52.80 15.31 6.78
C LEU A 17 54.32 15.61 6.94
N PRO A 18 55.32 14.96 6.26
CA PRO A 18 55.25 14.57 4.83
C PRO A 18 56.17 13.44 4.25
N SER A 19 55.88 13.07 2.99
CA SER A 19 56.78 12.84 1.82
C SER A 19 57.74 11.63 1.67
N ARG A 20 57.65 11.01 0.47
CA ARG A 20 58.71 10.79 -0.57
C ARG A 20 59.15 9.36 -0.96
N ASP A 21 58.89 9.08 -2.26
CA ASP A 21 59.77 8.54 -3.32
C ASP A 21 60.28 7.09 -3.42
N ARG A 22 60.19 6.63 -4.69
CA ARG A 22 61.10 5.79 -5.51
C ARG A 22 61.06 4.25 -5.49
N ASP A 23 60.58 3.75 -6.64
CA ASP A 23 61.26 2.88 -7.63
C ASP A 23 62.23 1.77 -7.18
N ARG A 24 61.95 0.54 -7.66
CA ARG A 24 62.95 -0.37 -8.28
C ARG A 24 62.26 -1.56 -8.95
N GLY A 25 62.52 -1.74 -10.25
CA GLY A 25 62.00 -2.84 -11.07
C GLY A 25 62.84 -4.12 -11.06
N ARG A 26 62.36 -5.13 -11.81
CA ARG A 26 63.18 -6.16 -12.47
C ARG A 26 62.39 -6.92 -13.54
N LEU A 27 62.96 -6.99 -14.74
CA LEU A 27 62.63 -7.89 -15.85
C LEU A 27 63.24 -9.30 -15.61
N PRO A 28 62.87 -10.33 -16.40
CA PRO A 28 63.68 -10.62 -17.60
C PRO A 28 62.90 -10.96 -18.89
N SER A 29 63.49 -10.47 -19.98
CA SER A 29 63.60 -10.94 -21.38
C SER A 29 63.85 -12.46 -21.55
N LEU A 30 63.78 -13.16 -22.69
CA LEU A 30 63.59 -12.92 -24.14
C LEU A 30 63.46 -14.33 -24.78
N GLY A 31 62.64 -14.49 -25.82
CA GLY A 31 62.61 -15.69 -26.66
C GLY A 31 62.13 -15.34 -28.08
N ARG A 32 62.85 -15.83 -29.08
CA ARG A 32 63.00 -15.28 -30.44
C ARG A 32 62.00 -15.87 -31.46
N ARG A 33 61.64 -15.03 -32.44
CA ARG A 33 60.93 -15.18 -33.75
C ARG A 33 61.29 -16.43 -34.59
N PRO A 34 60.49 -16.87 -35.60
CA PRO A 34 60.22 -16.06 -36.81
C PRO A 34 58.83 -16.18 -37.47
N SER A 35 58.68 -15.35 -38.50
CA SER A 35 57.49 -14.89 -39.21
C SER A 35 56.91 -15.86 -40.25
N HIS A 36 55.60 -15.87 -40.40
CA HIS A 36 54.92 -16.08 -41.69
C HIS A 36 53.78 -15.07 -41.85
N ARG A 37 53.75 -14.42 -43.02
CA ARG A 37 52.67 -13.57 -43.52
C ARG A 37 51.45 -14.43 -43.83
N GLU A 38 50.27 -14.04 -43.35
CA GLU A 38 48.99 -14.36 -44.00
C GLU A 38 47.91 -13.34 -43.61
N ALA A 39 46.99 -13.10 -44.54
CA ALA A 39 46.09 -11.95 -44.67
C ALA A 39 45.01 -11.81 -43.55
N PRO A 40 44.39 -10.63 -43.38
CA PRO A 40 43.32 -10.44 -42.39
C PRO A 40 42.03 -11.18 -42.82
N PRO A 41 41.32 -11.88 -41.90
CA PRO A 41 40.04 -12.46 -42.22
C PRO A 41 38.98 -11.36 -42.33
N ARG A 42 38.20 -11.45 -43.42
CA ARG A 42 37.03 -10.63 -43.72
C ARG A 42 35.97 -10.81 -42.63
N CYS A 43 35.41 -9.68 -42.20
CA CYS A 43 34.23 -9.60 -41.35
C CYS A 43 33.05 -10.33 -42.03
N SER A 44 32.62 -11.47 -41.48
CA SER A 44 31.43 -12.18 -41.92
C SER A 44 30.22 -11.59 -41.20
N ILE A 45 29.48 -10.74 -41.92
CA ILE A 45 28.14 -10.32 -41.53
C ILE A 45 27.24 -11.55 -41.66
N ARG A 46 27.01 -12.23 -40.54
CA ARG A 46 25.97 -13.26 -40.44
C ARG A 46 24.62 -12.53 -40.45
N ALA A 47 23.95 -12.59 -41.59
CA ALA A 47 22.56 -12.25 -41.74
C ALA A 47 21.73 -13.16 -40.81
N CYS A 48 21.35 -12.63 -39.64
CA CYS A 48 20.20 -13.12 -38.92
C CYS A 48 18.98 -12.50 -39.59
N SER A 49 18.22 -13.36 -40.26
CA SER A 49 16.90 -13.10 -40.81
C SER A 49 16.01 -12.41 -39.78
N SER A 50 15.88 -11.09 -39.91
CA SER A 50 14.83 -10.32 -39.26
C SER A 50 13.50 -10.69 -39.92
N GLY A 51 12.84 -11.72 -39.39
CA GLY A 51 11.40 -11.85 -39.46
C GLY A 51 10.77 -10.72 -38.65
N GLY A 52 10.84 -9.51 -39.19
CA GLY A 52 10.19 -8.32 -38.64
C GLY A 52 8.69 -8.46 -38.84
N GLY A 53 8.04 -9.19 -37.94
CA GLY A 53 6.64 -8.99 -37.64
C GLY A 53 6.51 -7.57 -37.08
N ALA A 54 6.19 -6.64 -37.96
CA ALA A 54 5.81 -5.29 -37.62
C ALA A 54 4.45 -5.32 -36.91
N ASP A 55 4.43 -5.74 -35.65
CA ASP A 55 3.31 -5.42 -34.77
C ASP A 55 3.53 -3.98 -34.30
N GLY A 56 3.02 -3.06 -35.11
CA GLY A 56 2.97 -1.63 -34.81
C GLY A 56 2.09 -1.42 -33.59
N GLY A 57 2.69 -1.53 -32.41
CA GLY A 57 2.07 -1.34 -31.11
C GLY A 57 1.47 0.06 -30.98
N LYS A 58 0.23 0.23 -31.46
CA LYS A 58 -0.65 1.29 -30.98
C LYS A 58 -0.88 1.00 -29.50
N GLY A 59 -0.12 1.70 -28.64
CA GLY A 59 -0.27 1.59 -27.20
C GLY A 59 -1.75 1.72 -26.84
N VAL A 60 -2.28 0.69 -26.17
CA VAL A 60 -3.66 0.68 -25.66
C VAL A 60 -3.88 1.97 -24.89
N GLY A 61 -4.81 2.81 -25.37
CA GLY A 61 -5.06 4.14 -24.83
C GLY A 61 -5.47 4.09 -23.36
N LEU A 62 -5.19 5.17 -22.62
CA LEU A 62 -5.53 5.28 -21.19
C LEU A 62 -7.02 4.98 -20.94
N ALA A 63 -7.91 5.47 -21.81
CA ALA A 63 -9.34 5.22 -21.72
C ALA A 63 -9.69 3.72 -21.78
N THR A 64 -8.99 2.95 -22.62
CA THR A 64 -9.18 1.50 -22.70
C THR A 64 -8.71 0.82 -21.42
N ARG A 65 -7.54 1.22 -20.89
CA ARG A 65 -7.04 0.68 -19.61
C ARG A 65 -7.99 0.97 -18.45
N ILE A 66 -8.60 2.15 -18.39
CA ILE A 66 -9.59 2.50 -17.36
C ILE A 66 -10.84 1.62 -17.47
N ARG A 67 -11.31 1.35 -18.70
CA ARG A 67 -12.46 0.45 -18.93
C ARG A 67 -12.19 -0.99 -18.52
N GLU A 68 -10.93 -1.41 -18.52
CA GLU A 68 -10.49 -2.74 -18.11
C GLU A 68 -10.40 -2.90 -16.58
N LEU A 69 -10.50 -1.83 -15.79
CA LEU A 69 -10.43 -1.92 -14.34
C LEU A 69 -11.72 -2.49 -13.70
N PRO A 70 -11.62 -3.21 -12.57
CA PRO A 70 -12.76 -3.74 -11.82
C PRO A 70 -13.38 -2.65 -10.91
N LEU A 71 -13.73 -1.49 -11.46
CA LEU A 71 -14.20 -0.33 -10.67
C LEU A 71 -15.53 -0.58 -9.96
N ALA A 72 -16.47 -1.27 -10.62
CA ALA A 72 -17.79 -1.57 -10.04
C ALA A 72 -17.71 -2.46 -8.78
N PRO A 73 -17.01 -3.63 -8.79
CA PRO A 73 -16.87 -4.40 -7.57
C PRO A 73 -16.02 -3.68 -6.51
N LEU A 74 -14.99 -2.90 -6.88
CA LEU A 74 -14.26 -2.05 -5.93
C LEU A 74 -15.20 -1.06 -5.22
N ALA A 75 -16.03 -0.36 -5.99
CA ALA A 75 -17.03 0.56 -5.46
C ALA A 75 -18.02 -0.15 -4.53
N ALA A 76 -18.48 -1.34 -4.90
CA ALA A 76 -19.40 -2.14 -4.07
C ALA A 76 -18.76 -2.56 -2.74
N PHE A 77 -17.49 -2.97 -2.75
CA PHE A 77 -16.74 -3.25 -1.51
C PHE A 77 -16.56 -2.01 -0.65
N GLY A 78 -16.28 -0.85 -1.25
CA GLY A 78 -16.21 0.42 -0.53
C GLY A 78 -17.53 0.78 0.13
N ALA A 79 -18.64 0.70 -0.62
CA ALA A 79 -19.98 1.00 -0.13
C ALA A 79 -20.43 0.08 1.01
N THR A 80 -19.94 -1.16 1.04
CA THR A 80 -20.38 -2.19 2.01
C THR A 80 -19.35 -2.40 3.11
N VAL A 81 -18.26 -3.11 2.82
CA VAL A 81 -17.19 -3.42 3.78
C VAL A 81 -16.51 -2.15 4.28
N GLY A 82 -16.27 -1.18 3.41
CA GLY A 82 -15.73 0.13 3.82
C GLY A 82 -16.65 0.79 4.86
N THR A 83 -17.94 0.90 4.57
CA THR A 83 -18.92 1.45 5.53
C THR A 83 -18.97 0.65 6.83
N ALA A 84 -18.85 -0.67 6.77
CA ALA A 84 -18.79 -1.48 7.99
C ALA A 84 -17.55 -1.19 8.85
N LEU A 85 -16.39 -0.92 8.22
CA LEU A 85 -15.17 -0.53 8.92
C LEU A 85 -15.29 0.88 9.54
N ASP A 86 -15.99 1.80 8.88
CA ASP A 86 -16.26 3.16 9.39
C ASP A 86 -17.02 3.15 10.73
N LEU A 87 -17.91 2.17 10.93
CA LEU A 87 -18.65 2.00 12.19
C LEU A 87 -17.73 1.80 13.41
N ILE A 88 -16.48 1.35 13.23
CA ILE A 88 -15.50 1.23 14.32
C ILE A 88 -15.21 2.61 14.94
N HIS A 89 -15.02 3.63 14.10
CA HIS A 89 -14.77 5.01 14.51
C HIS A 89 -16.05 5.72 14.94
N GLY A 90 -17.16 5.46 14.26
CA GLY A 90 -18.47 5.96 14.66
C GLY A 90 -18.86 5.51 16.07
N ARG A 91 -18.65 4.22 16.40
CA ARG A 91 -18.89 3.66 17.75
C ARG A 91 -18.04 4.32 18.83
N ALA A 92 -16.79 4.64 18.50
CA ALA A 92 -15.84 5.20 19.43
C ALA A 92 -15.97 6.73 19.62
N GLY A 93 -16.95 7.37 18.96
CA GLY A 93 -17.10 8.82 18.97
C GLY A 93 -15.87 9.54 18.43
N VAL A 94 -15.10 8.89 17.54
CA VAL A 94 -13.95 9.50 16.87
C VAL A 94 -14.44 10.70 16.05
N LEU A 95 -15.56 10.53 15.37
CA LEU A 95 -16.28 11.55 14.63
C LEU A 95 -17.77 11.51 14.99
N GLU A 96 -18.46 12.61 14.75
CA GLU A 96 -19.90 12.76 14.97
C GLU A 96 -20.59 13.19 13.68
N TYR A 97 -21.54 12.39 13.19
CA TYR A 97 -22.28 12.72 11.97
C TYR A 97 -23.41 13.70 12.24
N ASN A 98 -23.57 14.68 11.35
CA ASN A 98 -24.65 15.65 11.45
C ASN A 98 -25.96 15.06 10.94
N THR A 99 -26.91 14.83 11.84
CA THR A 99 -28.23 14.25 11.51
C THR A 99 -29.03 15.10 10.53
N ASN A 100 -28.86 16.42 10.53
CA ASN A 100 -29.51 17.32 9.57
C ASN A 100 -28.91 17.22 8.16
N ALA A 101 -27.71 16.66 8.02
CA ALA A 101 -26.99 16.47 6.76
C ALA A 101 -26.91 14.99 6.33
N GLY A 102 -27.82 14.15 6.83
CA GLY A 102 -27.89 12.73 6.49
C GLY A 102 -27.04 11.82 7.40
N GLY A 103 -26.63 12.30 8.57
CA GLY A 103 -26.09 11.47 9.65
C GLY A 103 -27.14 10.50 10.18
N LEU A 104 -26.72 9.26 10.39
CA LEU A 104 -27.52 8.15 10.88
C LEU A 104 -26.92 7.66 12.19
N VAL A 105 -27.71 7.66 13.25
CA VAL A 105 -27.31 7.09 14.54
C VAL A 105 -28.06 5.79 14.74
N TRP A 106 -27.31 4.69 14.79
CA TRP A 106 -27.80 3.35 15.06
C TRP A 106 -27.54 2.99 16.52
N THR A 107 -28.60 3.00 17.33
CA THR A 107 -28.55 2.49 18.70
C THR A 107 -29.05 1.05 18.71
N ALA A 108 -28.16 0.05 18.80
CA ALA A 108 -28.57 -1.35 18.91
C ALA A 108 -27.94 -2.05 20.11
N LEU A 109 -28.68 -1.97 21.22
CA LEU A 109 -28.97 -3.02 22.21
C LEU A 109 -29.89 -2.35 23.24
N ARG A 110 -31.20 -2.40 23.00
CA ARG A 110 -32.22 -1.77 23.88
C ARG A 110 -32.88 -2.77 24.84
N ASP A 111 -32.74 -4.08 24.61
CA ASP A 111 -33.54 -5.08 25.33
C ASP A 111 -32.70 -6.22 25.93
N ALA A 112 -31.52 -5.92 26.49
CA ALA A 112 -30.91 -6.85 27.45
C ALA A 112 -31.74 -6.80 28.76
N PRO A 113 -32.21 -7.93 29.31
CA PRO A 113 -32.90 -7.94 30.60
C PRO A 113 -32.02 -7.27 31.66
N GLN A 114 -32.57 -6.27 32.33
CA GLN A 114 -31.92 -5.57 33.44
C GLN A 114 -31.53 -6.57 34.54
N ILE A 115 -30.24 -6.72 34.80
CA ILE A 115 -29.76 -7.26 36.08
C ILE A 115 -29.02 -6.12 36.79
N GLY A 116 -29.76 -5.36 37.60
CA GLY A 116 -29.23 -4.31 38.48
C GLY A 116 -29.39 -2.85 38.00
N ASP A 117 -29.19 -1.91 38.93
CA ASP A 117 -29.42 -0.44 38.80
C ASP A 117 -28.33 0.32 38.01
N GLN A 118 -27.62 -0.35 37.09
CA GLN A 118 -26.61 0.30 36.26
C GLN A 118 -26.96 0.09 34.78
N PRO A 119 -27.11 1.15 33.96
CA PRO A 119 -27.36 0.99 32.53
C PRO A 119 -26.14 0.36 31.86
N VAL A 120 -26.19 -0.94 31.61
CA VAL A 120 -25.12 -1.68 30.94
C VAL A 120 -25.34 -1.68 29.42
N SER A 121 -24.44 -0.97 28.75
CA SER A 121 -24.06 -1.06 27.33
C SER A 121 -25.04 -0.54 26.27
N PHE A 122 -24.92 0.75 25.95
CA PHE A 122 -25.36 1.28 24.66
C PHE A 122 -24.27 1.03 23.61
N VAL A 123 -24.55 0.24 22.57
CA VAL A 123 -23.78 0.36 21.32
C VAL A 123 -24.48 1.42 20.49
N VAL A 124 -24.01 2.67 20.64
CA VAL A 124 -24.31 3.74 19.69
C VAL A 124 -23.25 3.61 18.60
N ALA A 125 -23.63 3.08 17.44
CA ALA A 125 -22.83 3.22 16.23
C ALA A 125 -23.45 4.34 15.41
N GLN A 126 -22.64 5.13 14.71
CA GLN A 126 -23.12 6.18 13.83
C GLN A 126 -22.41 6.10 12.50
N THR A 127 -23.12 6.45 11.44
CA THR A 127 -22.61 6.58 10.08
C THR A 127 -23.41 7.67 9.35
N SER A 128 -23.28 7.80 8.04
CA SER A 128 -24.08 8.73 7.24
C SER A 128 -24.47 8.09 5.91
N VAL A 129 -25.60 8.52 5.33
CA VAL A 129 -26.01 8.11 3.97
C VAL A 129 -24.95 8.42 2.91
N TRP A 130 -24.05 9.37 3.19
CA TRP A 130 -22.95 9.75 2.31
C TRP A 130 -21.74 8.82 2.41
N VAL A 131 -21.53 8.14 3.55
CA VAL A 131 -20.36 7.28 3.78
C VAL A 131 -20.25 6.17 2.72
N PRO A 132 -21.31 5.41 2.39
CA PRO A 132 -21.25 4.41 1.33
C PRO A 132 -20.83 4.98 -0.03
N VAL A 133 -21.31 6.17 -0.38
CA VAL A 133 -21.01 6.83 -1.67
C VAL A 133 -19.56 7.29 -1.71
N LEU A 134 -19.09 7.93 -0.63
CA LEU A 134 -17.71 8.42 -0.51
C LEU A 134 -16.71 7.26 -0.48
N LEU A 135 -16.99 6.18 0.24
CA LEU A 135 -16.11 5.02 0.30
C LEU A 135 -16.14 4.19 -0.98
N ALA A 136 -17.29 4.12 -1.67
CA ALA A 136 -17.35 3.56 -3.02
C ALA A 136 -16.41 4.31 -3.98
N ALA A 137 -16.45 5.64 -3.94
CA ALA A 137 -15.55 6.48 -4.75
C ALA A 137 -14.08 6.28 -4.35
N PHE A 138 -13.77 6.30 -3.05
CA PHE A 138 -12.41 6.08 -2.54
C PHE A 138 -11.84 4.75 -3.02
N TYR A 139 -12.57 3.63 -2.85
CA TYR A 139 -12.10 2.31 -3.24
C TYR A 139 -11.91 2.17 -4.76
N ALA A 140 -12.84 2.71 -5.55
CA ALA A 140 -12.75 2.66 -7.00
C ALA A 140 -11.58 3.50 -7.54
N VAL A 141 -11.42 4.72 -7.03
CA VAL A 141 -10.35 5.64 -7.47
C VAL A 141 -9.00 5.12 -7.01
N ASP A 142 -8.82 4.85 -5.73
CA ASP A 142 -7.51 4.51 -5.18
C ASP A 142 -7.06 3.09 -5.59
N GLY A 143 -7.97 2.11 -5.54
CA GLY A 143 -7.73 0.78 -6.08
C GLY A 143 -7.43 0.80 -7.59
N GLY A 144 -8.15 1.63 -8.35
CA GLY A 144 -7.89 1.83 -9.78
C GLY A 144 -6.53 2.47 -10.06
N LEU A 145 -6.15 3.50 -9.29
CA LEU A 145 -4.84 4.14 -9.39
C LEU A 145 -3.70 3.16 -9.06
N TYR A 146 -3.88 2.30 -8.06
CA TYR A 146 -2.93 1.23 -7.78
C TYR A 146 -2.74 0.30 -8.98
N LEU A 147 -3.83 -0.17 -9.59
CA LEU A 147 -3.78 -1.05 -10.77
C LEU A 147 -3.10 -0.39 -11.98
N LEU A 148 -3.33 0.91 -12.18
CA LEU A 148 -2.76 1.67 -13.30
C LEU A 148 -1.28 2.02 -13.11
N LEU A 149 -0.89 2.40 -11.89
CA LEU A 149 0.40 3.03 -11.62
C LEU A 149 1.41 2.07 -10.98
N CYS A 150 0.94 1.20 -10.08
CA CYS A 150 1.76 0.46 -9.14
C CYS A 150 1.85 -1.03 -9.46
N ARG A 151 0.72 -1.67 -9.79
CA ARG A 151 0.66 -3.12 -10.07
C ARG A 151 1.51 -3.47 -11.29
N ARG A 152 2.30 -4.53 -11.17
CA ARG A 152 3.11 -5.04 -12.28
C ARG A 152 2.38 -6.17 -13.00
N ARG A 153 2.58 -6.28 -14.32
CA ARG A 153 1.98 -7.36 -15.13
C ARG A 153 2.52 -8.74 -14.78
N ASP A 154 3.78 -8.81 -14.34
CA ASP A 154 4.44 -10.05 -13.93
C ASP A 154 4.19 -10.42 -12.44
N GLU A 155 3.31 -9.69 -11.76
CA GLU A 155 3.04 -9.93 -10.34
C GLU A 155 2.23 -11.21 -10.15
N ALA A 156 2.59 -11.98 -9.13
CA ALA A 156 1.91 -13.22 -8.77
C ALA A 156 0.44 -12.96 -8.42
N VAL A 157 -0.41 -13.93 -8.76
CA VAL A 157 -1.85 -13.89 -8.51
C VAL A 157 -2.11 -13.68 -7.02
N THR A 158 -3.02 -12.77 -6.69
CA THR A 158 -3.41 -12.54 -5.30
C THR A 158 -4.46 -13.56 -4.90
N LYS A 159 -4.19 -14.32 -3.84
CA LYS A 159 -5.14 -15.30 -3.29
C LYS A 159 -6.22 -14.61 -2.45
N PRO A 160 -7.47 -15.12 -2.41
CA PRO A 160 -8.54 -14.57 -1.58
C PRO A 160 -8.17 -14.58 -0.08
N SER A 161 -7.44 -15.59 0.38
CA SER A 161 -6.94 -15.67 1.76
C SER A 161 -6.02 -14.50 2.12
N GLU A 162 -5.21 -14.01 1.19
CA GLU A 162 -4.36 -12.83 1.45
C GLU A 162 -5.21 -11.57 1.64
N VAL A 163 -6.29 -11.42 0.86
CA VAL A 163 -7.23 -10.29 0.99
C VAL A 163 -7.90 -10.31 2.36
N LEU A 164 -8.37 -11.49 2.79
CA LEU A 164 -9.00 -11.68 4.10
C LEU A 164 -8.05 -11.38 5.27
N VAL A 165 -6.80 -11.86 5.22
CA VAL A 165 -5.80 -11.56 6.25
C VAL A 165 -5.55 -10.06 6.35
N ARG A 166 -5.38 -9.37 5.21
CA ARG A 166 -5.14 -7.92 5.19
C ARG A 166 -6.37 -7.13 5.64
N LEU A 167 -7.58 -7.60 5.34
CA LEU A 167 -8.81 -7.02 5.88
C LEU A 167 -8.86 -7.14 7.42
N GLY A 168 -8.52 -8.31 7.96
CA GLY A 168 -8.44 -8.52 9.40
C GLY A 168 -7.43 -7.58 10.07
N VAL A 169 -6.25 -7.42 9.48
CA VAL A 169 -5.23 -6.47 9.97
C VAL A 169 -5.74 -5.04 9.91
N LEU A 170 -6.39 -4.63 8.81
CA LEU A 170 -6.99 -3.29 8.71
C LEU A 170 -8.02 -3.06 9.83
N GLY A 171 -8.93 -4.00 10.04
CA GLY A 171 -9.91 -3.93 11.14
C GLY A 171 -9.25 -3.79 12.51
N MET A 172 -8.19 -4.57 12.79
CA MET A 172 -7.42 -4.47 14.03
C MET A 172 -6.74 -3.11 14.20
N LEU A 173 -6.18 -2.54 13.13
CA LEU A 173 -5.53 -1.23 13.18
C LEU A 173 -6.55 -0.10 13.43
N LEU A 174 -7.70 -0.14 12.76
CA LEU A 174 -8.79 0.79 13.01
C LEU A 174 -9.33 0.66 14.44
N GLN A 175 -9.52 -0.57 14.93
CA GLN A 175 -9.92 -0.81 16.32
C GLN A 175 -8.88 -0.31 17.32
N THR A 176 -7.59 -0.48 17.03
CA THR A 176 -6.50 0.05 17.87
C THR A 176 -6.56 1.57 17.95
N SER A 177 -6.77 2.26 16.82
CA SER A 177 -6.92 3.71 16.80
C SER A 177 -8.15 4.19 17.60
N ALA A 178 -9.28 3.47 17.50
CA ALA A 178 -10.48 3.75 18.27
C ALA A 178 -10.24 3.60 19.79
N ILE A 179 -9.62 2.50 20.23
CA ILE A 179 -9.32 2.26 21.64
C ILE A 179 -8.39 3.34 22.20
N LEU A 180 -7.32 3.69 21.48
CA LEU A 180 -6.39 4.74 21.93
C LEU A 180 -7.11 6.09 22.06
N TYR A 181 -8.02 6.40 21.13
CA TYR A 181 -8.82 7.61 21.17
C TYR A 181 -9.79 7.60 22.37
N GLU A 182 -10.60 6.55 22.53
CA GLU A 182 -11.57 6.38 23.65
C GLU A 182 -10.90 6.50 25.02
N ASN A 183 -9.66 6.02 25.15
CA ASN A 183 -8.89 6.06 26.40
C ASN A 183 -8.10 7.36 26.61
N TYR A 184 -8.40 8.41 25.83
CA TYR A 184 -7.78 9.74 25.96
C TYR A 184 -6.24 9.70 25.90
N VAL A 185 -5.68 8.77 25.13
CA VAL A 185 -4.22 8.69 24.96
C VAL A 185 -3.74 9.98 24.28
N PRO A 186 -2.67 10.63 24.77
CA PRO A 186 -2.15 11.85 24.17
C PRO A 186 -1.83 11.68 22.68
N TYR A 187 -2.24 12.63 21.83
CA TYR A 187 -2.12 12.50 20.38
C TYR A 187 -0.71 12.35 19.85
N ALA A 188 0.30 12.89 20.54
CA ALA A 188 1.70 12.60 20.21
C ALA A 188 2.01 11.09 20.29
N LYS A 189 1.47 10.39 21.30
CA LYS A 189 1.64 8.94 21.45
C LYS A 189 0.81 8.17 20.43
N ILE A 190 -0.44 8.57 20.19
CA ILE A 190 -1.28 7.94 19.15
C ILE A 190 -0.59 8.01 17.79
N ARG A 191 -0.11 9.19 17.39
CA ARG A 191 0.65 9.36 16.13
C ARG A 191 1.89 8.48 16.05
N ALA A 192 2.68 8.41 17.12
CA ALA A 192 3.89 7.59 17.13
C ALA A 192 3.55 6.10 16.96
N VAL A 193 2.56 5.59 17.69
CA VAL A 193 2.13 4.19 17.62
C VAL A 193 1.51 3.87 16.27
N LEU A 194 0.52 4.64 15.83
CA LEU A 194 -0.19 4.41 14.58
C LEU A 194 0.72 4.63 13.36
N GLY A 195 1.63 5.60 13.40
CA GLY A 195 2.64 5.79 12.36
C GLY A 195 3.61 4.61 12.24
N ALA A 196 4.08 4.07 13.37
CA ALA A 196 4.92 2.87 13.37
C ALA A 196 4.15 1.65 12.83
N LEU A 197 2.90 1.46 13.26
CA LEU A 197 2.04 0.38 12.77
C LEU A 197 1.69 0.54 11.29
N ALA A 198 1.60 1.78 10.78
CA ALA A 198 1.32 2.06 9.36
C ALA A 198 2.48 1.58 8.49
N LEU A 199 3.70 1.94 8.88
CA LEU A 199 4.92 1.49 8.20
C LEU A 199 5.08 -0.02 8.31
N LEU A 200 4.84 -0.60 9.48
CA LEU A 200 4.90 -2.05 9.66
C LEU A 200 3.89 -2.76 8.76
N ASN A 201 2.63 -2.34 8.77
CA ASN A 201 1.57 -2.88 7.91
C ASN A 201 1.97 -2.84 6.43
N PHE A 202 2.48 -1.69 5.95
CA PHE A 202 2.88 -1.54 4.56
C PHE A 202 4.07 -2.44 4.20
N VAL A 203 5.17 -2.38 4.96
CA VAL A 203 6.37 -3.19 4.68
C VAL A 203 6.07 -4.68 4.81
N SER A 204 5.22 -5.07 5.77
CA SER A 204 4.81 -6.46 5.98
C SER A 204 3.95 -7.04 4.85
N PHE A 205 3.33 -6.23 4.00
CA PHE A 205 2.43 -6.72 2.94
C PHE A 205 2.80 -6.29 1.52
N GLU A 206 3.78 -5.38 1.37
CA GLU A 206 4.28 -4.93 0.07
C GLU A 206 4.99 -6.08 -0.67
N LYS A 207 4.29 -6.65 -1.67
CA LYS A 207 4.76 -7.78 -2.47
C LYS A 207 6.06 -7.47 -3.19
N SER A 208 6.27 -6.22 -3.59
CA SER A 208 7.48 -5.80 -4.30
C SER A 208 8.75 -5.89 -3.44
N LEU A 209 8.62 -5.88 -2.11
CA LEU A 209 9.75 -5.98 -1.18
C LEU A 209 10.09 -7.41 -0.76
N LYS A 210 9.19 -8.38 -0.95
CA LYS A 210 9.32 -9.76 -0.40
C LYS A 210 10.02 -10.78 -1.30
N ARG A 211 10.67 -10.36 -2.40
CA ARG A 211 11.29 -11.31 -3.33
C ARG A 211 12.58 -11.90 -2.74
N GLU A 212 12.53 -13.18 -2.32
CA GLU A 212 13.70 -13.95 -1.89
C GLU A 212 14.63 -14.24 -3.07
N GLY A 213 15.94 -14.12 -2.85
CA GLY A 213 16.97 -14.52 -3.81
C GLY A 213 17.36 -13.44 -4.83
N ALA A 214 18.41 -12.68 -4.49
CA ALA A 214 19.22 -11.81 -5.36
C ALA A 214 18.57 -10.52 -5.91
N ARG A 215 18.72 -9.44 -5.13
CA ARG A 215 18.46 -8.02 -5.46
C ARG A 215 17.01 -7.70 -5.80
N VAL A 216 16.39 -6.82 -5.01
CA VAL A 216 15.21 -6.06 -5.43
C VAL A 216 15.58 -5.39 -6.77
N GLY A 217 15.05 -5.92 -7.86
CA GLY A 217 15.28 -5.34 -9.19
C GLY A 217 14.79 -3.90 -9.19
N ARG A 218 15.39 -3.02 -10.00
CA ARG A 218 14.97 -1.60 -10.09
C ARG A 218 13.46 -1.44 -10.33
N THR A 219 12.85 -2.38 -11.03
CA THR A 219 11.41 -2.41 -11.32
C THR A 219 10.55 -2.69 -10.09
N ALA A 220 10.98 -3.60 -9.21
CA ALA A 220 10.30 -3.90 -7.95
C ALA A 220 10.45 -2.74 -6.96
N ALA A 221 11.65 -2.16 -6.85
CA ALA A 221 11.86 -0.95 -6.05
C ALA A 221 11.00 0.22 -6.55
N ALA A 222 10.92 0.43 -7.86
CA ALA A 222 10.07 1.46 -8.45
C ALA A 222 8.58 1.22 -8.15
N ALA A 223 8.10 -0.02 -8.22
CA ALA A 223 6.71 -0.35 -7.86
C ALA A 223 6.41 -0.07 -6.39
N ALA A 224 7.31 -0.48 -5.47
CA ALA A 224 7.20 -0.20 -4.04
C ALA A 224 7.20 1.30 -3.73
N ILE A 225 8.04 2.08 -4.43
CA ILE A 225 8.07 3.54 -4.27
C ILE A 225 6.77 4.17 -4.76
N LYS A 226 6.20 3.68 -5.87
CA LYS A 226 4.92 4.16 -6.37
C LYS A 226 3.77 3.82 -5.43
N SER A 227 3.70 2.58 -4.91
CA SER A 227 2.67 2.19 -3.95
C SER A 227 2.79 2.96 -2.64
N LEU A 228 4.02 3.19 -2.17
CA LEU A 228 4.28 4.07 -1.02
C LEU A 228 3.85 5.51 -1.31
N GLY A 229 4.21 6.04 -2.48
CA GLY A 229 3.85 7.38 -2.92
C GLY A 229 2.34 7.57 -3.01
N LEU A 230 1.62 6.59 -3.56
CA LEU A 230 0.15 6.57 -3.57
C LEU A 230 -0.41 6.55 -2.15
N SER A 231 0.19 5.75 -1.26
CA SER A 231 -0.26 5.64 0.13
C SER A 231 -0.09 6.95 0.91
N VAL A 232 1.05 7.62 0.74
CA VAL A 232 1.30 8.94 1.31
C VAL A 232 0.37 9.99 0.70
N PHE A 233 0.17 9.94 -0.61
CA PHE A 233 -0.74 10.84 -1.31
C PHE A 233 -2.17 10.73 -0.76
N ALA A 234 -2.72 9.52 -0.66
CA ALA A 234 -4.05 9.30 -0.08
C ALA A 234 -4.12 9.73 1.39
N GLY A 235 -3.07 9.47 2.18
CA GLY A 235 -2.95 9.94 3.56
C GLY A 235 -2.96 11.47 3.73
N ILE A 236 -2.74 12.24 2.67
CA ILE A 236 -2.85 13.70 2.66
C ILE A 236 -4.14 14.15 1.98
N ALA A 237 -4.41 13.64 0.78
CA ALA A 237 -5.53 14.05 -0.05
C ALA A 237 -6.87 13.77 0.62
N ALA A 238 -7.04 12.60 1.23
CA ALA A 238 -8.31 12.26 1.83
C ALA A 238 -8.63 13.13 3.06
N PRO A 239 -7.72 13.34 4.05
CA PRO A 239 -7.98 14.30 5.13
C PRO A 239 -8.19 15.75 4.68
N VAL A 240 -7.56 16.18 3.57
CA VAL A 240 -7.84 17.49 2.97
C VAL A 240 -9.27 17.55 2.42
N ILE A 241 -9.71 16.52 1.70
CA ILE A 241 -11.09 16.40 1.21
C ILE A 241 -12.07 16.36 2.38
N GLU A 242 -11.80 15.58 3.42
CA GLU A 242 -12.62 15.55 4.64
C GLU A 242 -12.77 16.94 5.24
N THR A 243 -11.68 17.71 5.35
CA THR A 243 -11.74 19.08 5.88
C THR A 243 -12.72 19.94 5.07
N LEU A 244 -12.72 19.81 3.73
CA LEU A 244 -13.66 20.52 2.87
C LEU A 244 -15.11 20.03 3.06
N LEU A 245 -15.32 18.74 3.27
CA LEU A 245 -16.65 18.16 3.51
C LEU A 245 -17.22 18.61 4.87
N ILE A 246 -16.38 18.72 5.90
CA ILE A 246 -16.77 19.24 7.22
C ILE A 246 -17.07 20.75 7.14
N ASP A 247 -16.21 21.51 6.47
CA ASP A 247 -16.34 22.98 6.35
C ASP A 247 -17.53 23.41 5.49
N ARG A 248 -17.74 22.75 4.34
CA ARG A 248 -18.72 23.21 3.33
C ARG A 248 -20.05 22.50 3.38
N LEU A 249 -20.04 21.22 3.72
CA LEU A 249 -21.24 20.38 3.70
C LEU A 249 -21.69 19.99 5.11
N HIS A 250 -20.87 20.25 6.14
CA HIS A 250 -21.17 19.96 7.54
C HIS A 250 -21.64 18.53 7.77
N LEU A 251 -21.08 17.57 7.01
CA LEU A 251 -21.55 16.17 7.02
C LEU A 251 -21.23 15.46 8.34
N TRP A 252 -20.09 15.78 8.93
CA TRP A 252 -19.66 15.31 10.25
C TRP A 252 -18.71 16.32 10.89
N SER A 253 -18.30 16.06 12.13
CA SER A 253 -17.24 16.79 12.82
C SER A 253 -16.36 15.83 13.62
N TYR A 254 -15.15 16.28 13.95
CA TYR A 254 -14.31 15.59 14.94
C TYR A 254 -14.46 16.30 16.28
N PRO A 255 -14.92 15.63 17.35
CA PRO A 255 -15.13 16.27 18.66
C PRO A 255 -13.83 16.75 19.32
N ARG A 256 -12.69 16.13 19.00
CA ARG A 256 -11.38 16.46 19.60
C ARG A 256 -10.29 16.60 18.53
N PRO A 257 -10.33 17.62 17.65
CA PRO A 257 -9.31 17.79 16.63
C PRO A 257 -8.04 18.44 17.20
N ASP A 258 -6.87 18.08 16.67
CA ASP A 258 -5.57 18.72 16.97
C ASP A 258 -4.73 19.07 15.73
N ALA A 259 -5.24 18.79 14.53
CA ALA A 259 -4.67 19.25 13.26
C ALA A 259 -5.67 20.09 12.47
N PHE A 260 -5.19 21.22 11.95
CA PHE A 260 -5.97 22.22 11.23
C PHE A 260 -5.25 22.58 9.91
N PRO A 261 -5.43 21.78 8.84
CA PRO A 261 -4.66 21.94 7.61
C PRO A 261 -4.88 23.28 6.90
N LEU A 262 -5.99 23.98 7.18
CA LEU A 262 -6.31 25.31 6.66
C LEU A 262 -6.13 26.44 7.70
N GLY A 263 -5.44 26.17 8.80
CA GLY A 263 -5.06 27.18 9.81
C GLY A 263 -6.18 27.66 10.72
N SER A 264 -7.41 27.17 10.56
CA SER A 264 -8.56 27.42 11.44
C SER A 264 -9.54 26.24 11.38
N PRO A 265 -10.38 26.04 12.41
CA PRO A 265 -11.42 25.00 12.40
C PRO A 265 -12.30 25.08 11.15
N PRO A 266 -12.79 23.95 10.65
CA PRO A 266 -12.73 22.61 11.23
C PRO A 266 -11.38 21.89 11.07
N GLY A 267 -11.13 20.92 11.95
CA GLY A 267 -9.91 20.10 11.95
C GLY A 267 -10.19 18.62 12.18
N PHE A 268 -9.13 17.82 12.20
CA PHE A 268 -9.19 16.39 12.46
C PHE A 268 -8.09 15.96 13.44
N PRO A 269 -8.21 14.78 14.09
CA PRO A 269 -7.13 14.22 14.88
C PRO A 269 -5.91 13.94 14.00
N SER A 270 -4.74 14.41 14.40
CA SER A 270 -3.49 14.42 13.63
C SER A 270 -2.95 13.03 13.23
N TRP A 271 -3.59 11.97 13.71
CA TRP A 271 -3.33 10.58 13.35
C TRP A 271 -4.29 10.00 12.29
N VAL A 272 -5.37 10.68 11.92
CA VAL A 272 -6.30 10.27 10.83
C VAL A 272 -5.58 9.99 9.51
N PRO A 273 -4.55 10.74 9.09
CA PRO A 273 -3.74 10.39 7.91
C PRO A 273 -3.23 8.94 7.90
N PHE A 274 -2.89 8.38 9.06
CA PHE A 274 -2.43 6.99 9.16
C PHE A 274 -3.55 5.98 8.93
N CYS A 275 -4.79 6.33 9.24
CA CYS A 275 -5.94 5.47 8.96
C CYS A 275 -6.10 5.23 7.46
N TYR A 276 -6.01 6.28 6.65
CA TYR A 276 -5.97 6.16 5.18
C TYR A 276 -4.78 5.33 4.71
N PHE A 277 -3.63 5.50 5.33
CA PHE A 277 -2.46 4.69 5.01
C PHE A 277 -2.69 3.19 5.32
N PHE A 278 -3.39 2.85 6.41
CA PHE A 278 -3.70 1.47 6.78
C PHE A 278 -4.53 0.71 5.73
N TYR A 279 -5.38 1.41 4.98
CA TYR A 279 -6.24 0.79 3.97
C TYR A 279 -5.43 0.14 2.83
N HIS A 280 -4.28 0.69 2.46
CA HIS A 280 -3.62 0.35 1.20
C HIS A 280 -3.21 -1.12 1.07
N PRO A 281 -2.57 -1.78 2.07
CA PRO A 281 -2.30 -3.21 1.94
C PRO A 281 -3.54 -4.04 1.59
N PHE A 282 -4.65 -3.80 2.29
CA PHE A 282 -5.93 -4.45 2.00
C PHE A 282 -6.47 -4.05 0.63
N LEU A 283 -6.63 -2.76 0.36
CA LEU A 283 -7.25 -2.25 -0.86
C LEU A 283 -6.46 -2.65 -2.11
N PHE A 284 -5.13 -2.59 -2.07
CA PHE A 284 -4.27 -3.03 -3.16
C PHE A 284 -4.42 -4.53 -3.41
N SER A 285 -4.51 -5.33 -2.34
CA SER A 285 -4.75 -6.77 -2.48
C SER A 285 -6.14 -7.10 -3.03
N LEU A 286 -7.17 -6.34 -2.61
CA LEU A 286 -8.52 -6.48 -3.12
C LEU A 286 -8.58 -6.12 -4.61
N ALA A 287 -8.01 -4.97 -4.99
CA ALA A 287 -7.96 -4.52 -6.38
C ALA A 287 -7.21 -5.53 -7.26
N ALA A 288 -6.06 -6.02 -6.77
CA ALA A 288 -5.30 -7.07 -7.42
C ALA A 288 -6.10 -8.35 -7.65
N TRP A 289 -6.78 -8.84 -6.60
CA TRP A 289 -7.57 -10.07 -6.66
C TRP A 289 -8.78 -9.93 -7.59
N LEU A 290 -9.49 -8.79 -7.54
CA LEU A 290 -10.62 -8.53 -8.43
C LEU A 290 -10.18 -8.42 -9.90
N GLN A 291 -9.00 -7.85 -10.16
CA GLN A 291 -8.41 -7.85 -11.50
C GLN A 291 -8.03 -9.26 -11.94
N ASP A 292 -7.38 -10.04 -11.07
CA ASP A 292 -7.00 -11.44 -11.39
C ASP A 292 -8.22 -12.33 -11.67
N LEU A 293 -9.31 -12.16 -10.92
CA LEU A 293 -10.59 -12.83 -11.18
C LEU A 293 -11.18 -12.43 -12.53
N LYS A 294 -11.20 -11.13 -12.83
CA LYS A 294 -11.70 -10.62 -14.12
C LYS A 294 -10.87 -11.14 -15.29
N ASP A 295 -9.56 -11.26 -15.11
CA ASP A 295 -8.62 -11.74 -16.12
C ASP A 295 -8.53 -13.28 -16.19
N GLY A 296 -9.24 -14.01 -15.32
CA GLY A 296 -9.26 -15.48 -15.29
C GLY A 296 -7.96 -16.13 -14.81
N ARG A 297 -7.10 -15.41 -14.07
CA ARG A 297 -5.76 -15.90 -13.67
C ARG A 297 -5.77 -16.88 -12.47
N GLY A 298 -6.94 -17.17 -11.89
CA GLY A 298 -7.07 -17.89 -10.61
C GLY A 298 -7.35 -19.39 -10.68
N ASP A 299 -7.71 -19.94 -11.86
CA ASP A 299 -8.24 -21.30 -12.00
C ASP A 299 -7.20 -22.35 -12.45
N ASP A 300 -6.01 -21.94 -12.90
CA ASP A 300 -5.05 -22.85 -13.53
C ASP A 300 -4.15 -23.62 -12.53
N ASP A 301 -3.99 -23.13 -11.30
CA ASP A 301 -3.03 -23.68 -10.34
C ASP A 301 -3.57 -24.84 -9.47
N ASP A 302 -4.89 -25.09 -9.47
CA ASP A 302 -5.52 -26.15 -8.64
C ASP A 302 -5.85 -27.44 -9.41
N ASN A 303 -5.64 -27.48 -10.74
CA ASN A 303 -5.90 -28.67 -11.55
C ASN A 303 -4.63 -29.50 -11.90
N GLY A 304 -3.49 -29.14 -11.31
CA GLY A 304 -2.19 -29.78 -11.52
C GLY A 304 -1.90 -30.97 -10.61
N GLY A 305 -2.79 -31.96 -10.55
CA GLY A 305 -2.57 -33.10 -9.65
C GLY A 305 -3.60 -34.22 -9.66
N GLY A 306 -4.03 -34.71 -10.83
CA GLY A 306 -5.02 -35.80 -10.84
C GLY A 306 -5.44 -36.34 -12.19
N GLY A 307 -4.58 -36.29 -13.20
CA GLY A 307 -4.83 -37.00 -14.47
C GLY A 307 -4.74 -38.52 -14.25
N LYS A 308 -5.86 -39.14 -13.86
CA LYS A 308 -6.06 -40.59 -13.92
C LYS A 308 -5.65 -41.07 -15.31
N ARG A 309 -4.55 -41.82 -15.40
CA ARG A 309 -4.28 -42.64 -16.57
C ARG A 309 -5.48 -43.57 -16.75
N ALA A 310 -6.11 -43.50 -17.91
CA ALA A 310 -7.07 -44.51 -18.33
C ALA A 310 -6.39 -45.89 -18.29
N PRO A 311 -7.04 -46.94 -17.80
CA PRO A 311 -6.47 -48.28 -17.83
C PRO A 311 -6.29 -48.74 -19.27
N GLU A 312 -5.06 -49.15 -19.61
CA GLU A 312 -4.76 -49.92 -20.81
C GLU A 312 -5.65 -51.17 -20.81
N ALA A 313 -6.50 -51.28 -21.84
CA ALA A 313 -7.22 -52.50 -22.12
C ALA A 313 -6.20 -53.58 -22.55
N ILE A 314 -5.95 -54.52 -21.65
CA ILE A 314 -5.33 -55.81 -21.96
C ILE A 314 -6.30 -56.53 -22.90
N SER A 315 -5.99 -56.56 -24.19
CA SER A 315 -6.62 -57.46 -25.14
C SER A 315 -6.04 -58.85 -24.93
N ALA A 316 -6.79 -59.70 -24.25
CA ALA A 316 -6.56 -61.13 -24.18
C ALA A 316 -7.15 -61.82 -25.43
N GLY A 317 -6.30 -62.57 -26.14
CA GLY A 317 -6.65 -63.86 -26.77
C GLY A 317 -7.28 -63.84 -28.16
N SER A 318 -6.53 -64.27 -29.17
CA SER A 318 -6.68 -65.57 -29.85
C SER A 318 -5.54 -65.78 -30.85
#